data_AF-A0A6I5NW21-F1
#
_entry.id   AF-A0A6I5NW21-F1
#
_cell.length_a   1.000
_cell.length_b   1.000
_cell.length_c   1.000
_cell.angle_alpha   90.00
_cell.angle_beta   90.00
_cell.angle_gamma   90.00
#
_symmetry.space_group_name_H-M   'P 1'
#
loop_
_entity.id
_entity.type
_entity.pdbx_description
1 polymer ?
#
loop_
_entity_poly.entity_id
_entity_poly.type
_entity_poly.pdbx_seq_one_letter_code
_entity_poly.pdbx_strand_id
1 'polypeptide(L)'
;IRLYGSARCDLVTQDVVCDWVDLSEQGTKTQTVTFSQADEIHRFFNRAQPAVRLAVDAPLSLSAYAALTHRYACLAAVLEEAVSPTIRVNQRNTKLTFLGTKDSDLFAIAYFATLPFTAGRTLQRHLVMLTAMLQTYDSERLGMPYRRRLDSFSHYLAQLCQRFPHQPDLPEPAESFLTQPLQLCLTNSRGQTLDLYRSTSFGLRQLSDLDSTSSQSFALPAVEELGPQLSLERLIEFLTGIQDWP
;
A
#
# COMPACT_ATOMS: atom_id res chain seq x y z
N ILE A 1 17.43 21.17 22.44
CA ILE A 1 17.04 22.57 22.73
C ILE A 1 15.53 22.59 23.01
N ARG A 2 15.09 23.05 24.19
CA ARG A 2 13.67 23.42 24.42
C ARG A 2 13.61 24.94 24.44
N LEU A 3 12.82 25.53 23.54
CA LEU A 3 12.58 26.96 23.50
C LEU A 3 11.13 27.20 23.91
N TYR A 4 10.93 27.91 25.01
CA TYR A 4 9.63 28.43 25.41
C TYR A 4 9.69 29.96 25.37
N GLY A 5 8.70 30.56 24.71
CA GLY A 5 8.36 31.98 24.86
C GLY A 5 9.41 32.99 24.38
N SER A 6 9.72 33.05 23.09
CA SER A 6 10.42 34.22 22.51
C SER A 6 9.63 34.81 21.35
N ALA A 7 9.34 36.10 21.47
CA ALA A 7 8.64 36.89 20.47
C ALA A 7 9.49 37.12 19.22
N ARG A 8 8.80 37.08 18.07
CA ARG A 8 9.16 37.57 16.72
C ARG A 8 10.56 38.20 16.57
N CYS A 9 11.57 37.36 16.39
CA CYS A 9 12.75 37.74 15.62
C CYS A 9 12.77 36.83 14.39
N ASP A 10 13.00 37.40 13.21
CA ASP A 10 13.29 36.67 11.97
C ASP A 10 14.65 35.96 12.11
N LEU A 11 14.64 34.88 12.87
CA LEU A 11 15.76 33.97 13.03
C LEU A 11 15.86 33.14 11.75
N VAL A 12 16.79 33.52 10.87
CA VAL A 12 17.21 32.67 9.75
C VAL A 12 18.31 31.74 10.28
N THR A 13 17.94 30.52 10.65
CA THR A 13 18.90 29.46 10.96
C THR A 13 19.58 29.03 9.67
N GLN A 14 20.87 29.33 9.51
CA GLN A 14 21.66 29.01 8.32
C GLN A 14 21.94 27.51 8.16
N ASP A 15 22.17 26.81 9.27
CA ASP A 15 22.38 25.37 9.32
C ASP A 15 21.83 24.83 10.65
N VAL A 16 21.24 23.63 10.63
CA VAL A 16 20.78 22.95 11.84
C VAL A 16 21.44 21.57 11.90
N VAL A 17 22.44 21.45 12.75
CA VAL A 17 23.07 20.17 13.04
C VAL A 17 22.20 19.42 14.05
N CYS A 18 21.75 18.22 13.69
CA CYS A 18 21.02 17.36 14.60
C CYS A 18 21.80 16.06 14.83
N ASP A 19 22.40 15.97 16.02
CA ASP A 19 22.95 14.72 16.51
C ASP A 19 21.82 13.88 17.08
N TRP A 20 21.60 12.70 16.50
CA TRP A 20 20.65 11.73 17.03
C TRP A 20 21.36 10.39 17.24
N VAL A 21 20.90 9.65 18.25
CA VAL A 21 21.44 8.35 18.59
C VAL A 21 20.37 7.31 18.28
N ASP A 22 20.66 6.40 17.36
CA ASP A 22 19.82 5.23 17.11
C ASP A 22 19.85 4.32 18.34
N LEU A 23 18.68 4.08 18.92
CA LEU A 23 18.49 3.20 20.09
C LEU A 23 17.92 1.82 19.71
N SER A 24 17.81 1.50 18.41
CA SER A 24 17.36 0.18 17.97
C SER A 24 18.36 -0.92 18.34
N GLU A 25 17.87 -2.14 18.55
CA GLU A 25 18.72 -3.29 18.95
C GLU A 25 19.82 -3.64 17.93
N GLN A 26 19.69 -3.17 16.69
CA GLN A 26 20.67 -3.34 15.61
C GLN A 26 21.41 -2.05 15.21
N GLY A 27 21.16 -0.93 15.89
CA GLY A 27 21.70 0.38 15.53
C GLY A 27 23.21 0.48 15.75
N THR A 28 23.95 0.88 14.71
CA THR A 28 25.33 1.36 14.86
C THR A 28 25.26 2.69 15.63
N LYS A 29 25.50 2.63 16.94
CA LYS A 29 25.30 3.69 17.95
C LYS A 29 26.05 5.02 17.70
N THR A 30 25.87 5.69 16.57
CA THR A 30 26.27 7.08 16.26
C THR A 30 26.16 7.29 14.74
N GLN A 31 25.06 7.84 14.25
CA GLN A 31 25.01 8.41 12.91
C GLN A 31 24.72 9.90 13.02
N THR A 32 25.70 10.73 12.70
CA THR A 32 25.52 12.18 12.62
C THR A 32 25.01 12.54 11.24
N VAL A 33 23.82 13.16 11.18
CA VAL A 33 23.24 13.68 9.93
C VAL A 33 23.14 15.19 10.06
N THR A 34 23.79 15.91 9.14
CA THR A 34 23.74 17.38 9.09
C THR A 34 22.63 17.80 8.14
N PHE A 35 21.78 18.73 8.59
CA PHE A 35 20.71 19.31 7.78
C PHE A 35 21.02 20.78 7.54
N SER A 36 20.97 21.20 6.27
CA SER A 36 21.22 22.60 5.91
C SER A 36 19.92 23.39 5.75
N GLN A 37 18.77 22.71 5.68
CA GLN A 37 17.47 23.36 5.55
C GLN A 37 16.46 22.86 6.59
N ALA A 38 15.66 23.77 7.14
CA ALA A 38 14.59 23.43 8.08
C ALA A 38 13.59 22.41 7.50
N ASP A 39 13.35 22.51 6.19
CA ASP A 39 12.52 21.56 5.43
C ASP A 39 13.09 20.13 5.44
N GLU A 40 14.41 19.96 5.41
CA GLU A 40 15.04 18.64 5.43
C GLU A 40 14.87 17.96 6.79
N ILE A 41 15.01 18.74 7.87
CA ILE A 41 14.76 18.30 9.25
C ILE A 41 13.31 17.84 9.40
N HIS A 42 12.36 18.67 8.93
CA HIS A 42 10.95 18.34 9.03
C HIS A 42 10.61 17.08 8.22
N ARG A 43 11.23 16.89 7.04
CA ARG A 43 11.06 15.67 6.23
C ARG A 43 11.69 14.44 6.88
N PHE A 44 12.83 14.60 7.56
CA PHE A 44 13.52 13.51 8.24
C PHE A 44 12.74 13.00 9.45
N PHE A 45 12.34 13.89 10.36
CA PHE A 45 11.64 13.50 11.60
C PHE A 45 10.19 13.09 11.38
N ASN A 46 9.54 13.60 10.34
CA ASN A 46 8.16 13.25 10.01
C ASN A 46 8.07 12.22 8.87
N ARG A 47 9.16 11.50 8.59
CA ARG A 47 9.14 10.41 7.62
C ARG A 47 8.19 9.32 8.14
N ALA A 48 7.11 9.10 7.41
CA ALA A 48 6.23 7.98 7.69
C ALA A 48 6.93 6.69 7.29
N GLN A 49 6.65 5.59 8.00
CA GLN A 49 7.08 4.29 7.52
C GLN A 49 6.24 3.91 6.29
N PRO A 50 6.86 3.51 5.16
CA PRO A 50 6.12 3.01 4.02
C PRO A 50 5.21 1.86 4.45
N ALA A 51 3.94 1.91 4.06
CA ALA A 51 2.96 0.93 4.54
C ALA A 51 1.96 0.55 3.46
N VAL A 52 1.57 -0.73 3.47
CA VAL A 52 0.47 -1.28 2.68
C VAL A 52 -0.62 -1.71 3.64
N ARG A 53 -1.82 -1.17 3.45
CA ARG A 53 -3.00 -1.49 4.26
C ARG A 53 -4.02 -2.21 3.40
N LEU A 54 -4.31 -3.45 3.77
CA LEU A 54 -5.36 -4.26 3.19
C LEU A 54 -6.51 -4.37 4.20
N ALA A 55 -7.66 -3.79 3.88
CA ALA A 55 -8.87 -3.91 4.66
C ALA A 55 -9.80 -4.92 4.01
N VAL A 56 -10.24 -5.90 4.77
CA VAL A 56 -11.20 -6.94 4.35
C VAL A 56 -12.52 -6.66 5.07
N ASP A 57 -13.64 -6.64 4.34
CA ASP A 57 -14.96 -6.27 4.87
C ASP A 57 -15.63 -7.41 5.66
N ALA A 58 -14.86 -8.06 6.53
CA ALA A 58 -15.32 -9.06 7.46
C ALA A 58 -14.43 -9.12 8.71
N PRO A 59 -14.98 -9.51 9.87
CA PRO A 59 -14.16 -9.88 11.03
C PRO A 59 -13.39 -11.18 10.75
N LEU A 60 -12.18 -11.28 11.28
CA LEU A 60 -11.33 -12.46 11.15
C LEU A 60 -11.73 -13.52 12.20
N SER A 61 -12.35 -14.62 11.75
CA SER A 61 -12.60 -15.79 12.59
C SER A 61 -11.32 -16.58 12.82
N LEU A 62 -11.36 -17.55 13.75
CA LEU A 62 -10.21 -18.43 14.00
C LEU A 62 -9.88 -19.31 12.77
N SER A 63 -10.91 -19.83 12.09
CA SER A 63 -10.74 -20.59 10.84
C SER A 63 -10.09 -19.72 9.75
N ALA A 64 -10.54 -18.47 9.62
CA ALA A 64 -9.99 -17.51 8.68
C ALA A 64 -8.55 -17.13 9.00
N TYR A 65 -8.22 -16.93 10.29
CA TYR A 65 -6.85 -16.68 10.72
C TYR A 65 -5.93 -17.85 10.36
N ALA A 66 -6.35 -19.08 10.62
CA ALA A 66 -5.57 -20.27 10.27
C ALA A 66 -5.36 -20.39 8.75
N ALA A 67 -6.41 -20.21 7.95
CA ALA A 67 -6.34 -20.25 6.49
C ALA A 67 -5.43 -19.15 5.92
N LEU A 68 -5.55 -17.91 6.43
CA LEU A 68 -4.73 -16.77 6.01
C LEU A 68 -3.25 -17.00 6.36
N THR A 69 -2.97 -17.46 7.58
CA THR A 69 -1.61 -17.75 8.05
C THR A 69 -0.97 -18.84 7.20
N HIS A 70 -1.69 -19.94 6.94
CA HIS A 70 -1.22 -21.01 6.08
C HIS A 70 -0.85 -20.49 4.68
N ARG A 71 -1.70 -19.66 4.07
CA ARG A 71 -1.42 -19.08 2.75
C ARG A 71 -0.18 -18.19 2.74
N TYR A 72 -0.04 -17.28 3.70
CA TYR A 72 1.17 -16.45 3.77
C TYR A 72 2.42 -17.28 4.07
N ALA A 73 2.33 -18.36 4.85
CA ALA A 73 3.45 -19.28 5.06
C ALA A 73 3.88 -19.97 3.75
N CYS A 74 2.92 -20.43 2.93
CA CYS A 74 3.23 -20.98 1.60
C CYS A 74 3.90 -19.93 0.71
N LEU A 75 3.45 -18.68 0.75
CA LEU A 75 4.04 -17.58 -0.02
C LEU A 75 5.46 -17.26 0.46
N ALA A 76 5.70 -17.26 1.77
CA ALA A 76 7.01 -17.01 2.35
C ALA A 76 8.07 -18.05 1.94
N ALA A 77 7.66 -19.28 1.58
CA ALA A 77 8.58 -20.27 1.05
C ALA A 77 9.12 -19.94 -0.35
N VAL A 78 8.42 -19.08 -1.10
CA VAL A 78 8.75 -18.68 -2.48
C VAL A 78 9.31 -17.26 -2.55
N LEU A 79 9.03 -16.44 -1.53
CA LEU A 79 9.34 -15.02 -1.48
C LEU A 79 10.39 -14.77 -0.40
N GLU A 80 11.60 -14.40 -0.82
CA GLU A 80 12.73 -14.12 0.09
C GLU A 80 12.44 -12.97 1.08
N GLU A 81 11.46 -12.10 0.78
CA GLU A 81 11.12 -10.90 1.56
C GLU A 81 9.65 -10.90 2.06
N ALA A 82 9.18 -12.03 2.56
CA ALA A 82 7.82 -12.10 3.10
C ALA A 82 7.64 -11.23 4.36
N VAL A 83 6.92 -10.12 4.22
CA VAL A 83 6.57 -9.23 5.32
C VAL A 83 5.35 -9.77 6.07
N SER A 84 5.47 -9.95 7.38
CA SER A 84 4.34 -10.31 8.24
C SER A 84 3.46 -9.09 8.56
N PRO A 85 2.12 -9.17 8.42
CA PRO A 85 1.26 -8.04 8.71
C PRO A 85 0.99 -7.90 10.22
N THR A 86 0.80 -6.66 10.66
CA THR A 86 0.03 -6.39 11.88
C THR A 86 -1.46 -6.56 11.56
N ILE A 87 -2.15 -7.36 12.37
CA ILE A 87 -3.57 -7.66 12.19
C ILE A 87 -4.39 -6.91 13.24
N ARG A 88 -5.38 -6.14 12.78
CA ARG A 88 -6.40 -5.52 13.64
C ARG A 88 -7.78 -6.00 13.23
N VAL A 89 -8.42 -6.75 14.13
CA VAL A 89 -9.77 -7.29 13.94
C VAL A 89 -10.76 -6.34 14.60
N ASN A 90 -11.69 -5.80 13.83
CA ASN A 90 -12.84 -5.05 14.33
C ASN A 90 -14.11 -5.89 14.15
N GLN A 91 -15.20 -5.45 14.77
CA GLN A 91 -16.51 -6.13 14.63
C GLN A 91 -16.99 -6.26 13.18
N ARG A 92 -16.56 -5.36 12.30
CA ARG A 92 -17.08 -5.25 10.93
C ARG A 92 -16.03 -5.50 9.84
N ASN A 93 -14.75 -5.36 10.16
CA ASN A 93 -13.68 -5.50 9.17
C ASN A 93 -12.39 -5.93 9.84
N THR A 94 -11.48 -6.43 9.02
CA THR A 94 -10.12 -6.80 9.42
C THR A 94 -9.14 -5.96 8.64
N LYS A 95 -8.17 -5.36 9.33
CA LYS A 95 -7.10 -4.58 8.72
C LYS A 95 -5.78 -5.31 8.87
N LEU A 96 -5.16 -5.61 7.75
CA LEU A 96 -3.80 -6.15 7.64
C LEU A 96 -2.88 -4.98 7.23
N THR A 97 -1.87 -4.70 8.04
CA THR A 97 -0.90 -3.63 7.78
C THR A 97 0.48 -4.22 7.62
N PHE A 98 1.05 -4.09 6.43
CA PHE A 98 2.40 -4.50 6.10
C PHE A 98 3.29 -3.26 6.05
N LEU A 99 4.48 -3.36 6.63
CA LEU A 99 5.43 -2.27 6.69
C LEU A 99 6.57 -2.53 5.72
N GLY A 100 6.84 -1.58 4.84
CA GLY A 100 8.00 -1.59 3.95
C GLY A 100 9.22 -0.97 4.62
N THR A 101 10.40 -1.32 4.11
CA THR A 101 11.65 -0.66 4.50
C THR A 101 11.89 0.58 3.63
N LYS A 102 11.50 0.50 2.36
CA LYS A 102 11.63 1.55 1.36
C LYS A 102 10.32 1.74 0.60
N ASP A 103 10.18 2.91 -0.03
CA ASP A 103 9.02 3.21 -0.88
C ASP A 103 8.95 2.27 -2.12
N SER A 104 10.10 1.81 -2.61
CA SER A 104 10.21 0.82 -3.69
C SER A 104 9.45 -0.48 -3.42
N ASP A 105 9.33 -0.86 -2.15
CA ASP A 105 8.79 -2.15 -1.72
C ASP A 105 7.25 -2.15 -1.78
N LEU A 106 6.61 -0.96 -1.82
CA LEU A 106 5.17 -0.80 -1.64
C LEU A 106 4.33 -1.61 -2.62
N PHE A 107 4.69 -1.59 -3.91
CA PHE A 107 3.93 -2.30 -4.93
C PHE A 107 4.16 -3.82 -4.89
N ALA A 108 5.36 -4.27 -4.48
CA ALA A 108 5.61 -5.68 -4.25
C ALA A 108 4.85 -6.21 -3.05
N ILE A 109 4.92 -5.50 -1.92
CA ILE A 109 4.14 -5.83 -0.72
C ILE A 109 2.64 -5.83 -1.05
N ALA A 110 2.15 -4.86 -1.81
CA ALA A 110 0.75 -4.80 -2.26
C ALA A 110 0.34 -6.00 -3.11
N TYR A 111 1.19 -6.40 -4.06
CA TYR A 111 0.98 -7.60 -4.85
C TYR A 111 0.89 -8.83 -3.95
N PHE A 112 1.85 -9.06 -3.05
CA PHE A 112 1.88 -10.24 -2.18
C PHE A 112 0.76 -10.25 -1.15
N ALA A 113 0.44 -9.11 -0.55
CA ALA A 113 -0.61 -8.96 0.43
C ALA A 113 -1.96 -9.46 -0.10
N THR A 114 -2.20 -9.32 -1.41
CA THR A 114 -3.49 -9.70 -2.02
C THR A 114 -3.54 -11.13 -2.58
N LEU A 115 -2.41 -11.82 -2.72
CA LEU A 115 -2.36 -13.18 -3.26
C LEU A 115 -3.27 -14.21 -2.55
N PRO A 116 -3.46 -14.15 -1.22
CA PRO A 116 -4.37 -15.09 -0.55
C PRO A 116 -5.85 -14.93 -0.92
N PHE A 117 -6.24 -13.79 -1.50
CA PHE A 117 -7.63 -13.38 -1.73
C PHE A 117 -8.06 -13.57 -3.18
N THR A 118 -9.36 -13.78 -3.42
CA THR A 118 -9.90 -13.88 -4.79
C THR A 118 -9.65 -12.62 -5.61
N ALA A 119 -9.78 -11.45 -4.98
CA ALA A 119 -9.51 -10.16 -5.61
C ALA A 119 -8.02 -9.97 -5.99
N GLY A 120 -7.12 -10.86 -5.57
CA GLY A 120 -5.72 -10.85 -5.99
C GLY A 120 -5.56 -10.92 -7.50
N ARG A 121 -6.38 -11.71 -8.21
CA ARG A 121 -6.35 -11.76 -9.69
C ARG A 121 -6.76 -10.45 -10.34
N THR A 122 -7.82 -9.83 -9.80
CA THR A 122 -8.29 -8.52 -10.25
C THR A 122 -7.22 -7.46 -10.01
N LEU A 123 -6.54 -7.50 -8.86
CA LEU A 123 -5.44 -6.59 -8.55
C LEU A 123 -4.23 -6.77 -9.46
N GLN A 124 -3.85 -8.01 -9.77
CA GLN A 124 -2.76 -8.29 -10.71
C GLN A 124 -3.03 -7.69 -12.09
N ARG A 125 -4.25 -7.90 -12.61
CA ARG A 125 -4.66 -7.28 -13.88
C ARG A 125 -4.63 -5.76 -13.80
N HIS A 126 -5.03 -5.19 -12.66
CA HIS A 126 -4.95 -3.75 -12.43
C HIS A 126 -3.50 -3.25 -12.45
N LEU A 127 -2.57 -3.93 -11.78
CA LEU A 127 -1.14 -3.58 -11.79
C LEU A 127 -0.55 -3.64 -13.22
N VAL A 128 -0.93 -4.64 -14.01
CA VAL A 128 -0.54 -4.72 -15.44
C VAL A 128 -1.16 -3.55 -16.23
N MET A 129 -2.44 -3.23 -16.02
CA MET A 129 -3.06 -2.08 -16.68
C MET A 129 -2.36 -0.75 -16.34
N LEU A 130 -1.92 -0.58 -15.08
CA LEU A 130 -1.15 0.59 -14.67
C LEU A 130 0.16 0.74 -15.45
N THR A 131 0.86 -0.37 -15.70
CA THR A 131 2.06 -0.31 -16.55
C THR A 131 1.76 0.18 -17.96
N ALA A 132 0.68 -0.31 -18.58
CA ALA A 132 0.27 0.12 -19.91
C ALA A 132 -0.14 1.61 -19.93
N MET A 133 -0.88 2.08 -18.92
CA MET A 133 -1.28 3.49 -18.81
C MET A 133 -0.09 4.43 -18.61
N LEU A 134 0.93 4.01 -17.87
CA LEU A 134 2.14 4.79 -17.67
C LEU A 134 3.01 4.87 -18.94
N GLN A 135 3.07 3.78 -19.71
CA GLN A 135 3.83 3.74 -20.97
C GLN A 135 3.20 4.59 -22.07
N THR A 136 1.88 4.72 -22.08
CA THR A 136 1.15 5.53 -23.07
C THR A 136 0.92 6.97 -22.63
N TYR A 137 1.29 7.32 -21.38
CA TYR A 137 1.11 8.66 -20.88
C TYR A 137 1.98 9.66 -21.63
N ASP A 138 1.35 10.68 -22.20
CA ASP A 138 2.04 11.74 -22.92
C ASP A 138 2.83 12.63 -21.94
N SER A 139 4.09 12.27 -21.83
CA SER A 139 5.07 12.88 -20.92
C SER A 139 5.58 14.26 -21.38
N GLU A 140 5.05 14.86 -22.45
CA GLU A 140 5.50 16.18 -22.93
C GLU A 140 5.40 17.30 -21.87
N ARG A 141 4.50 17.14 -20.89
CA ARG A 141 4.35 18.07 -19.74
C ARG A 141 5.27 17.77 -18.57
N LEU A 142 5.95 16.64 -18.58
CA LEU A 142 6.78 16.16 -17.47
C LEU A 142 8.25 16.44 -17.76
N GLY A 143 8.97 17.01 -16.78
CA GLY A 143 10.41 17.19 -16.90
C GLY A 143 11.14 15.86 -17.11
N MET A 144 12.26 15.88 -17.87
CA MET A 144 13.13 14.70 -18.12
C MET A 144 13.43 13.80 -16.91
N PRO A 145 13.77 14.31 -15.70
CA PRO A 145 14.00 13.44 -14.55
C PRO A 145 12.76 12.66 -14.11
N TYR A 146 11.58 13.20 -14.36
CA TYR A 146 10.32 12.56 -14.01
C TYR A 146 9.93 11.46 -14.99
N ARG A 147 10.17 11.68 -16.29
CA ARG A 147 9.99 10.66 -17.32
C ARG A 147 10.82 9.40 -17.06
N ARG A 148 12.11 9.57 -16.74
CA ARG A 148 12.99 8.44 -16.37
C ARG A 148 12.47 7.65 -15.17
N ARG A 149 11.91 8.33 -14.17
CA ARG A 149 11.32 7.65 -12.99
C ARG A 149 10.10 6.81 -13.37
N LEU A 150 9.23 7.35 -14.23
CA LEU A 150 8.07 6.60 -14.73
C LEU A 150 8.50 5.38 -15.56
N ASP A 151 9.53 5.53 -16.41
CA ASP A 151 10.07 4.42 -17.19
C ASP A 151 10.65 3.33 -16.29
N SER A 152 11.47 3.70 -15.30
CA SER A 152 12.00 2.77 -14.29
C SER A 152 10.88 2.06 -13.53
N PHE A 153 9.85 2.79 -13.12
CA PHE A 153 8.70 2.22 -12.43
C PHE A 153 7.91 1.25 -13.30
N SER A 154 7.66 1.62 -14.55
CA SER A 154 6.99 0.74 -15.50
C SER A 154 7.77 -0.54 -15.71
N HIS A 155 9.11 -0.44 -15.82
CA HIS A 155 9.98 -1.60 -15.93
C HIS A 155 9.93 -2.47 -14.67
N TYR A 156 10.01 -1.86 -13.49
CA TYR A 156 9.90 -2.56 -12.20
C TYR A 156 8.58 -3.34 -12.06
N LEU A 157 7.44 -2.70 -12.35
CA LEU A 157 6.14 -3.37 -12.31
C LEU A 157 6.05 -4.51 -13.34
N ALA A 158 6.62 -4.33 -14.54
CA ALA A 158 6.67 -5.39 -15.55
C ALA A 158 7.52 -6.57 -15.07
N GLN A 159 8.70 -6.33 -14.49
CA GLN A 159 9.53 -7.37 -13.88
C GLN A 159 8.80 -8.08 -12.75
N LEU A 160 8.07 -7.34 -11.92
CA LEU A 160 7.29 -7.91 -10.83
C LEU A 160 6.21 -8.87 -11.35
N CYS A 161 5.51 -8.48 -12.40
CA CYS A 161 4.51 -9.34 -13.06
C CYS A 161 5.15 -10.57 -13.73
N GLN A 162 6.38 -10.45 -14.26
CA GLN A 162 7.11 -11.56 -14.89
C GLN A 162 7.71 -12.53 -13.87
N ARG A 163 8.22 -12.04 -12.74
CA ARG A 163 8.84 -12.85 -11.67
C ARG A 163 7.80 -13.71 -10.94
N PHE A 164 6.55 -13.26 -10.92
CA PHE A 164 5.42 -13.98 -10.35
C PHE A 164 4.37 -14.22 -11.43
N PRO A 165 4.68 -15.09 -12.42
CA PRO A 165 3.71 -15.42 -13.45
C PRO A 165 2.55 -16.15 -12.75
N HIS A 166 1.35 -15.55 -12.82
CA HIS A 166 0.07 -16.09 -12.35
C HIS A 166 0.14 -16.96 -11.09
N GLN A 167 -0.17 -16.35 -9.94
CA GLN A 167 -0.57 -16.98 -8.67
C GLN A 167 0.15 -18.32 -8.39
N PRO A 168 1.13 -18.40 -7.47
CA PRO A 168 1.68 -19.70 -7.08
C PRO A 168 0.52 -20.64 -6.78
N ASP A 169 0.60 -21.91 -7.23
CA ASP A 169 -0.47 -22.93 -7.33
C ASP A 169 -1.23 -23.12 -5.98
N LEU A 170 -1.93 -22.07 -5.59
CA LEU A 170 -2.66 -21.92 -4.36
C LEU A 170 -4.07 -22.33 -4.75
N PRO A 171 -4.62 -23.39 -4.13
CA PRO A 171 -5.99 -23.78 -4.40
C PRO A 171 -6.92 -22.57 -4.22
N GLU A 172 -8.07 -22.57 -4.89
CA GLU A 172 -9.07 -21.53 -4.69
C GLU A 172 -9.40 -21.40 -3.18
N PRO A 173 -9.60 -20.17 -2.67
CA PRO A 173 -9.90 -19.97 -1.27
C PRO A 173 -11.25 -20.61 -0.90
N ALA A 174 -11.17 -21.74 -0.19
CA ALA A 174 -12.33 -22.38 0.40
C ALA A 174 -12.95 -21.57 1.55
N GLU A 175 -12.15 -20.69 2.18
CA GLU A 175 -12.57 -19.92 3.34
C GLU A 175 -13.26 -18.62 2.94
N SER A 176 -14.50 -18.43 3.44
CA SER A 176 -15.37 -17.29 3.10
C SER A 176 -14.75 -15.93 3.36
N PHE A 177 -13.85 -15.80 4.34
CA PHE A 177 -13.15 -14.55 4.63
C PHE A 177 -12.26 -14.09 3.46
N LEU A 178 -11.63 -15.04 2.75
CA LEU A 178 -10.70 -14.75 1.65
C LEU A 178 -11.42 -14.36 0.34
N THR A 179 -12.74 -14.50 0.30
CA THR A 179 -13.61 -14.11 -0.81
C THR A 179 -14.33 -12.78 -0.55
N GLN A 180 -14.15 -12.18 0.63
CA GLN A 180 -14.84 -10.95 1.01
C GLN A 180 -14.34 -9.72 0.23
N PRO A 181 -15.19 -8.68 0.08
CA PRO A 181 -14.76 -7.41 -0.49
C PRO A 181 -13.56 -6.84 0.26
N LEU A 182 -12.62 -6.24 -0.48
CA LEU A 182 -11.42 -5.63 0.10
C LEU A 182 -11.13 -4.23 -0.44
N GLN A 183 -10.35 -3.47 0.33
CA GLN A 183 -9.73 -2.20 -0.05
C GLN A 183 -8.22 -2.28 0.20
N LEU A 184 -7.43 -1.80 -0.75
CA LEU A 184 -5.97 -1.76 -0.69
C LEU A 184 -5.49 -0.31 -0.80
N CYS A 185 -4.71 0.12 0.18
CA CYS A 185 -4.20 1.48 0.30
C CYS A 185 -2.70 1.46 0.56
N LEU A 186 -1.92 2.22 -0.22
CA LEU A 186 -0.49 2.43 -0.04
C LEU A 186 -0.24 3.73 0.72
N THR A 187 0.85 3.79 1.46
CA THR A 187 1.33 5.01 2.12
C THR A 187 2.83 5.09 1.92
N ASN A 188 3.31 6.16 1.26
CA ASN A 188 4.75 6.36 1.05
C ASN A 188 5.39 7.05 2.26
N SER A 189 6.71 7.20 2.21
CA SER A 189 7.49 7.77 3.30
C SER A 189 7.25 9.26 3.53
N ARG A 190 6.60 9.95 2.59
CA ARG A 190 6.09 11.32 2.76
C ARG A 190 4.70 11.38 3.41
N GLY A 191 4.13 10.24 3.78
CA GLY A 191 2.79 10.12 4.33
C GLY A 191 1.67 10.31 3.31
N GLN A 192 1.98 10.39 2.00
CA GLN A 192 0.95 10.43 0.97
C GLN A 192 0.32 9.05 0.83
N THR A 193 -0.99 9.02 0.58
CA THR A 193 -1.75 7.78 0.48
C THR A 193 -2.32 7.57 -0.91
N LEU A 194 -2.31 6.32 -1.38
CA LEU A 194 -2.90 5.92 -2.66
C LEU A 194 -3.86 4.75 -2.46
N ASP A 195 -5.16 4.96 -2.71
CA ASP A 195 -6.13 3.87 -2.76
C ASP A 195 -5.98 3.12 -4.09
N LEU A 196 -5.14 2.09 -4.08
CA LEU A 196 -4.77 1.32 -5.27
C LEU A 196 -5.95 0.47 -5.78
N TYR A 197 -6.77 -0.04 -4.88
CA TYR A 197 -7.94 -0.83 -5.24
C TYR A 197 -9.01 -0.74 -4.16
N ARG A 198 -10.27 -0.78 -4.60
CA ARG A 198 -11.42 -0.89 -3.72
C ARG A 198 -12.51 -1.68 -4.43
N SER A 199 -12.97 -2.76 -3.82
CA SER A 199 -14.14 -3.49 -4.31
C SER A 199 -15.39 -2.59 -4.24
N THR A 200 -16.25 -2.66 -5.24
CA THR A 200 -17.48 -1.84 -5.33
C THR A 200 -18.46 -2.13 -4.20
N SER A 201 -18.46 -3.36 -3.68
CA SER A 201 -19.28 -3.79 -2.54
C SER A 201 -18.63 -3.54 -1.18
N PHE A 202 -17.40 -3.01 -1.14
CA PHE A 202 -16.71 -2.76 0.14
C PHE A 202 -17.43 -1.69 0.98
N GLY A 203 -17.91 -2.09 2.16
CA GLY A 203 -18.69 -1.28 3.07
C GLY A 203 -20.19 -1.19 2.72
N LEU A 204 -20.63 -1.81 1.62
CA LEU A 204 -22.04 -1.91 1.26
C LEU A 204 -22.65 -3.12 1.95
N ARG A 205 -23.41 -2.90 3.02
CA ARG A 205 -24.27 -3.95 3.58
C ARG A 205 -25.59 -3.94 2.83
N GLN A 206 -25.90 -5.02 2.12
CA GLN A 206 -27.25 -5.25 1.66
C GLN A 206 -28.13 -5.37 2.91
N LEU A 207 -29.14 -4.51 3.06
CA LEU A 207 -30.09 -4.49 4.18
C LEU A 207 -31.07 -5.69 4.16
N SER A 208 -30.69 -6.79 3.51
CA SER A 208 -31.57 -7.93 3.21
C SER A 208 -31.98 -8.73 4.45
N ASP A 209 -31.30 -8.55 5.59
CA ASP A 209 -31.57 -9.31 6.82
C ASP A 209 -32.61 -8.65 7.76
N LEU A 210 -33.24 -7.54 7.36
CA LEU A 210 -34.31 -6.91 8.15
C LEU A 210 -35.73 -7.23 7.68
N ASP A 211 -35.92 -7.79 6.49
CA ASP A 211 -37.26 -8.15 5.98
C ASP A 211 -37.32 -9.63 5.61
N SER A 212 -37.47 -10.48 6.62
CA SER A 212 -37.96 -11.85 6.45
C SER A 212 -39.48 -11.84 6.23
N THR A 213 -39.95 -11.11 5.22
CA THR A 213 -41.29 -11.30 4.63
C THR A 213 -41.32 -10.77 3.20
N SER A 214 -41.51 -11.69 2.26
CA SER A 214 -41.96 -11.49 0.87
C SER A 214 -41.07 -10.72 -0.13
N SER A 215 -40.50 -11.53 -1.03
CA SER A 215 -40.57 -11.38 -2.49
C SER A 215 -39.55 -10.48 -3.21
N GLN A 216 -38.82 -11.16 -4.11
CA GLN A 216 -38.04 -10.66 -5.25
C GLN A 216 -36.68 -10.03 -4.93
N SER A 217 -35.70 -10.92 -4.81
CA SER A 217 -34.28 -10.62 -4.95
C SER A 217 -33.99 -9.99 -6.31
N PHE A 218 -33.85 -8.66 -6.35
CA PHE A 218 -33.06 -8.00 -7.40
C PHE A 218 -31.59 -8.27 -7.12
N ALA A 219 -31.12 -9.46 -7.49
CA ALA A 219 -29.69 -9.71 -7.64
C ALA A 219 -29.25 -8.96 -8.90
N LEU A 220 -28.81 -7.70 -8.72
CA LEU A 220 -27.99 -7.07 -9.74
C LEU A 220 -26.75 -7.96 -9.92
N PRO A 221 -26.42 -8.41 -11.14
CA PRO A 221 -25.16 -9.09 -11.36
C PRO A 221 -24.07 -8.11 -10.95
N ALA A 222 -23.25 -8.51 -9.98
CA ALA A 222 -22.00 -7.81 -9.68
C ALA A 222 -21.10 -7.96 -10.90
N VAL A 223 -21.28 -7.09 -11.88
CA VAL A 223 -20.21 -6.74 -12.78
C VAL A 223 -19.15 -6.19 -11.83
N GLU A 224 -18.04 -6.91 -11.66
CA GLU A 224 -16.79 -6.32 -11.18
C GLU A 224 -16.39 -5.25 -12.22
N GLU A 225 -17.09 -4.12 -12.20
CA GLU A 225 -16.65 -2.94 -12.92
C GLU A 225 -15.32 -2.56 -12.29
N LEU A 226 -14.28 -2.50 -13.12
CA LEU A 226 -13.02 -1.87 -12.79
C LEU A 226 -13.32 -0.56 -12.07
N GLY A 227 -13.05 -0.52 -10.76
CA GLY A 227 -13.37 0.64 -9.95
C GLY A 227 -12.73 1.90 -10.56
N PRO A 228 -13.50 2.96 -10.87
CA PRO A 228 -13.03 4.15 -11.57
C PRO A 228 -12.29 5.14 -10.64
N GLN A 229 -11.47 4.66 -9.69
CA GLN A 229 -10.98 5.53 -8.61
C GLN A 229 -9.52 5.97 -8.73
N LEU A 230 -8.66 5.20 -9.39
CA LEU A 230 -7.26 5.58 -9.52
C LEU A 230 -7.05 6.48 -10.75
N SER A 231 -7.08 7.80 -10.55
CA SER A 231 -6.67 8.71 -11.61
C SER A 231 -5.16 8.61 -11.83
N LEU A 232 -4.75 8.64 -13.11
CA LEU A 232 -3.35 8.63 -13.49
C LEU A 232 -2.58 9.80 -12.86
N GLU A 233 -3.24 10.94 -12.69
CA GLU A 233 -2.72 12.12 -11.98
C GLU A 233 -2.39 11.83 -10.52
N ARG A 234 -3.26 11.11 -9.80
CA ARG A 234 -2.98 10.73 -8.41
C ARG A 234 -1.89 9.68 -8.29
N LEU A 235 -1.84 8.75 -9.24
CA LEU A 235 -0.72 7.81 -9.31
C LEU A 235 0.59 8.57 -9.51
N ILE A 236 0.64 9.47 -10.49
CA ILE A 236 1.78 10.34 -10.77
C ILE A 236 2.15 11.14 -9.51
N GLU A 237 1.21 11.83 -8.87
CA GLU A 237 1.47 12.58 -7.63
C GLU A 237 2.07 11.69 -6.53
N PHE A 238 1.50 10.50 -6.32
CA PHE A 238 2.03 9.55 -5.33
C PHE A 238 3.45 9.09 -5.68
N LEU A 239 3.70 8.77 -6.95
CA LEU A 239 5.01 8.37 -7.47
C LEU A 239 6.04 9.51 -7.34
N THR A 240 5.67 10.78 -7.57
CA THR A 240 6.58 11.92 -7.33
C THR A 240 7.10 11.96 -5.89
N GLY A 241 6.33 11.42 -4.95
CA GLY A 241 6.65 11.36 -3.53
C GLY A 241 7.55 10.22 -3.10
N ILE A 242 7.79 9.23 -3.97
CA ILE A 242 8.69 8.10 -3.70
C ILE A 242 10.12 8.63 -3.61
N GLN A 243 10.76 8.40 -2.45
CA GLN A 243 12.13 8.85 -2.20
C GLN A 243 13.17 7.90 -2.80
N ASP A 244 12.89 6.60 -2.75
CA ASP A 244 13.80 5.53 -3.12
C ASP A 244 13.21 4.75 -4.30
N TRP A 245 13.63 5.11 -5.52
CA TRP A 245 13.25 4.38 -6.73
C TRP A 245 14.18 3.18 -6.93
N PRO A 246 13.66 2.01 -7.33
CA PRO A 246 14.49 0.87 -7.75
C PRO A 246 15.29 1.19 -9.02
#